data_AF-A0A5C7T8J5-F1
#
_entry.id   AF-A0A5C7T8J5-F1
#
_cell.length_a   1.000
_cell.length_b   1.000
_cell.length_c   1.000
_cell.angle_alpha   90.00
_cell.angle_beta   90.00
_cell.angle_gamma   90.00
#
_symmetry.space_group_name_H-M   'P 1'
#
loop_
_entity.id
_entity.type
_entity.pdbx_description
1 polymer ?
#
loop_
_entity_poly.entity_id
_entity_poly.type
_entity_poly.pdbx_seq_one_letter_code
_entity_poly.pdbx_strand_id
1 'polypeptide(L)'
;MTTSTWSASGAAAFAACVAAAATPAFAAAPADWAAIPVQTVTLFYPGQVDYGWLRSAEHKRANAKVREGEACLSCHEGEEAELGATLVKGGRHEPVPIAGKVGAIALQVQAAHDDANLYLRFQWKTQMARAGQMHDYMMYDGEKWAFIGGPRSKEAVRSGAQPPLYEDRLSVMIDDGKVPMFANQGCWLTCHTGMRDMPGEPSKEQVQAHPLIGQTHKESDVRKYLPATRTDEAASWDKTRTAEEIAALKAAGNFVELMQWRGHRSNPVGMADDGYVLDYRLADAGKGPFTWNVDRKTMTPKFMFDVAKVGVKALALADVGNASKPHALI
;
A
#
# COMPACT_ATOMS: atom_id res chain seq x y z
N MET A 1 42.09 64.04 23.58
CA MET A 1 41.55 65.33 23.09
C MET A 1 41.10 65.14 21.66
N THR A 2 40.09 65.93 21.25
CA THR A 2 39.34 65.96 19.99
C THR A 2 38.39 64.79 19.71
N THR A 3 37.18 65.00 20.22
CA THR A 3 35.87 64.54 19.78
C THR A 3 35.61 64.74 18.29
N SER A 4 34.86 63.84 17.65
CA SER A 4 33.90 64.22 16.60
C SER A 4 32.73 63.24 16.56
N THR A 5 31.55 63.77 16.86
CA THR A 5 30.23 63.15 16.79
C THR A 5 29.61 63.39 15.41
N TRP A 6 29.08 62.36 14.77
CA TRP A 6 28.01 62.51 13.77
C TRP A 6 26.95 61.43 13.99
N SER A 7 25.72 61.88 14.28
CA SER A 7 24.49 61.10 14.27
C SER A 7 23.67 61.46 13.03
N ALA A 8 23.10 60.46 12.35
CA ALA A 8 21.86 60.53 11.57
C ALA A 8 21.47 59.08 11.25
N SER A 9 20.50 58.48 11.94
CA SER A 9 19.06 58.54 11.67
C SER A 9 18.62 57.67 10.48
N GLY A 10 18.05 56.50 10.83
CA GLY A 10 16.76 56.04 10.34
C GLY A 10 16.63 55.54 8.89
N ALA A 11 16.56 54.21 8.74
CA ALA A 11 15.48 53.53 8.02
C ALA A 11 15.62 52.01 8.21
N ALA A 12 14.86 51.44 9.15
CA ALA A 12 14.66 50.01 9.23
C ALA A 12 13.73 49.59 8.09
N ALA A 13 14.31 49.05 7.01
CA ALA A 13 13.54 48.38 5.97
C ALA A 13 13.09 47.02 6.50
N PHE A 14 11.84 46.94 6.95
CA PHE A 14 11.13 45.68 7.18
C PHE A 14 10.94 45.00 5.82
N ALA A 15 11.86 44.13 5.45
CA ALA A 15 11.66 43.21 4.33
C ALA A 15 10.62 42.17 4.76
N ALA A 16 9.35 42.43 4.43
CA ALA A 16 8.30 41.43 4.50
C ALA A 16 8.57 40.37 3.42
N CYS A 17 9.30 39.32 3.79
CA CYS A 17 9.35 38.08 3.03
C CYS A 17 7.95 37.48 3.05
N VAL A 18 7.12 37.82 2.05
CA VAL A 18 5.92 37.05 1.72
C VAL A 18 6.42 35.70 1.19
N ALA A 19 6.58 34.75 2.10
CA ALA A 19 6.67 33.34 1.75
C ALA A 19 5.32 32.94 1.15
N ALA A 20 5.18 33.11 -0.16
CA ALA A 20 4.13 32.42 -0.90
C ALA A 20 4.38 30.92 -0.73
N ALA A 21 3.62 30.30 0.17
CA ALA A 21 3.50 28.86 0.19
C ALA A 21 2.85 28.47 -1.14
N ALA A 22 3.69 28.15 -2.13
CA ALA A 22 3.24 27.49 -3.35
C ALA A 22 2.69 26.14 -2.91
N THR A 23 1.38 26.04 -2.71
CA THR A 23 0.71 24.75 -2.77
C THR A 23 1.06 24.16 -4.14
N PRO A 24 1.66 22.96 -4.22
CA PRO A 24 1.87 22.36 -5.52
C PRO A 24 0.51 22.26 -6.20
N ALA A 25 0.34 23.02 -7.28
CA ALA A 25 -0.84 22.90 -8.12
C ALA A 25 -0.75 21.50 -8.72
N PHE A 26 -1.54 20.56 -8.19
CA PHE A 26 -1.67 19.24 -8.79
C PHE A 26 -2.07 19.42 -10.25
N ALA A 27 -1.40 18.69 -11.15
CA ALA A 27 -1.75 18.70 -12.55
C ALA A 27 -3.26 18.40 -12.71
N ALA A 28 -3.94 19.20 -13.52
CA ALA A 28 -5.37 19.04 -13.72
C ALA A 28 -5.60 17.80 -14.58
N ALA A 29 -6.27 16.78 -14.02
CA ALA A 29 -6.71 15.61 -14.78
C ALA A 29 -7.51 16.03 -16.03
N PRO A 30 -7.58 15.17 -17.07
CA PRO A 30 -8.39 15.43 -18.25
C PRO A 30 -9.76 15.98 -17.89
N ALA A 31 -10.14 17.11 -18.50
CA ALA A 31 -11.40 17.78 -18.19
C ALA A 31 -12.62 16.90 -18.53
N ASP A 32 -12.48 16.01 -19.51
CA ASP A 32 -13.51 15.06 -19.91
C ASP A 32 -12.97 13.63 -19.99
N TRP A 33 -13.22 12.84 -18.94
CA TRP A 33 -12.93 11.41 -18.95
C TRP A 33 -13.89 10.59 -19.82
N ALA A 34 -15.05 11.11 -20.20
CA ALA A 34 -16.01 10.36 -21.03
C ALA A 34 -15.49 10.17 -22.46
N ALA A 35 -14.59 11.04 -22.93
CA ALA A 35 -13.92 10.93 -24.22
C ALA A 35 -12.82 9.86 -24.27
N ILE A 36 -12.35 9.36 -23.12
CA ILE A 36 -11.26 8.38 -23.04
C ILE A 36 -11.85 6.96 -23.04
N PRO A 37 -11.40 6.04 -23.91
CA PRO A 37 -11.89 4.66 -23.90
C PRO A 37 -11.67 3.98 -22.54
N VAL A 38 -12.71 3.32 -22.05
CA VAL A 38 -12.63 2.49 -20.83
C VAL A 38 -12.13 1.10 -21.20
N GLN A 39 -11.02 0.69 -20.60
CA GLN A 39 -10.58 -0.70 -20.60
C GLN A 39 -11.06 -1.39 -19.33
N THR A 40 -11.60 -2.60 -19.45
CA THR A 40 -11.99 -3.39 -18.27
C THR A 40 -10.99 -4.51 -18.06
N VAL A 41 -10.35 -4.52 -16.89
CA VAL A 41 -9.41 -5.54 -16.45
C VAL A 41 -10.06 -6.37 -15.35
N THR A 42 -10.08 -7.68 -15.50
CA THR A 42 -10.55 -8.58 -14.44
C THR A 42 -9.44 -8.78 -13.42
N LEU A 43 -9.64 -8.29 -12.20
CA LEU A 43 -8.78 -8.62 -11.07
C LEU A 43 -9.38 -9.80 -10.32
N PHE A 44 -8.54 -10.76 -9.91
CA PHE A 44 -8.98 -11.92 -9.16
C PHE A 44 -8.22 -12.09 -7.84
N TYR A 45 -8.81 -12.86 -6.93
CA TYR A 45 -8.24 -13.18 -5.63
C TYR A 45 -7.15 -14.25 -5.77
N PRO A 46 -5.88 -13.96 -5.49
CA PRO A 46 -4.77 -14.87 -5.78
C PRO A 46 -4.51 -15.90 -4.68
N GLY A 47 -5.16 -15.77 -3.51
CA GLY A 47 -4.80 -16.54 -2.31
C GLY A 47 -3.32 -16.39 -1.95
N GLN A 48 -2.72 -17.49 -1.50
CA GLN A 48 -1.31 -17.66 -1.17
C GLN A 48 -0.52 -18.33 -2.31
N VAL A 49 -0.87 -18.05 -3.57
CA VAL A 49 -0.03 -18.43 -4.72
C VAL A 49 1.20 -17.51 -4.76
N ASP A 50 2.39 -18.11 -4.73
CA ASP A 50 3.66 -17.38 -4.70
C ASP A 50 4.63 -17.81 -5.82
N TYR A 51 5.71 -17.04 -5.96
CA TYR A 51 6.79 -17.24 -6.91
C TYR A 51 7.43 -18.64 -6.80
N GLY A 52 7.56 -19.16 -5.59
CA GLY A 52 8.13 -20.48 -5.33
C GLY A 52 7.23 -21.59 -5.86
N TRP A 53 5.93 -21.54 -5.53
CA TRP A 53 4.95 -22.51 -6.01
C TRP A 53 4.81 -22.49 -7.53
N LEU A 54 4.72 -21.30 -8.13
CA LEU A 54 4.59 -21.11 -9.59
C LEU A 54 5.71 -21.79 -10.38
N ARG A 55 6.90 -21.89 -9.76
CA ARG A 55 8.12 -22.50 -10.33
C ARG A 55 8.37 -23.92 -9.81
N SER A 56 7.52 -24.44 -8.94
CA SER A 56 7.64 -25.79 -8.37
C SER A 56 6.94 -26.84 -9.25
N ALA A 57 7.28 -28.13 -9.07
CA ALA A 57 6.61 -29.22 -9.80
C ALA A 57 5.09 -29.31 -9.54
N GLU A 58 4.59 -28.63 -8.50
CA GLU A 58 3.18 -28.60 -8.15
C GLU A 58 2.37 -27.73 -9.12
N HIS A 59 2.99 -26.74 -9.77
CA HIS A 59 2.42 -26.04 -10.91
C HIS A 59 2.59 -26.89 -12.18
N LYS A 60 1.89 -28.04 -12.16
CA LYS A 60 2.07 -29.16 -13.10
C LYS A 60 2.00 -28.68 -14.55
N ARG A 61 3.00 -29.10 -15.34
CA ARG A 61 3.10 -28.83 -16.80
C ARG A 61 3.31 -27.36 -17.18
N ALA A 62 3.45 -26.46 -16.21
CA ALA A 62 3.72 -25.04 -16.44
C ALA A 62 5.02 -24.55 -15.79
N ASN A 63 5.48 -25.20 -14.71
CA ASN A 63 6.63 -24.77 -13.92
C ASN A 63 7.92 -24.50 -14.70
N ALA A 64 8.26 -25.34 -15.69
CA ALA A 64 9.45 -25.12 -16.53
C ALA A 64 9.31 -23.86 -17.40
N LYS A 65 8.14 -23.67 -18.04
CA LYS A 65 7.84 -22.48 -18.84
C LYS A 65 7.86 -21.20 -17.99
N VAL A 66 7.29 -21.25 -16.79
CA VAL A 66 7.34 -20.12 -15.86
C VAL A 66 8.79 -19.83 -15.43
N ARG A 67 9.64 -20.85 -15.28
CA ARG A 67 11.06 -20.62 -15.00
C ARG A 67 11.79 -19.89 -16.13
N GLU A 68 11.39 -20.16 -17.36
CA GLU A 68 11.90 -19.57 -18.60
C GLU A 68 11.31 -18.18 -18.91
N GLY A 69 10.35 -17.70 -18.10
CA GLY A 69 9.78 -16.35 -18.25
C GLY A 69 8.46 -16.30 -19.04
N GLU A 70 7.82 -17.43 -19.30
CA GLU A 70 6.51 -17.48 -19.96
C GLU A 70 5.46 -16.65 -19.21
N ALA A 71 4.61 -15.96 -19.96
CA ALA A 71 3.55 -15.11 -19.40
C ALA A 71 2.40 -15.94 -18.83
N CYS A 72 1.81 -15.49 -17.72
CA CYS A 72 0.70 -16.21 -17.08
C CYS A 72 -0.50 -16.39 -18.03
N LEU A 73 -0.79 -15.36 -18.82
CA LEU A 73 -1.93 -15.33 -19.74
C LEU A 73 -1.77 -16.29 -20.92
N SER A 74 -0.57 -16.75 -21.27
CA SER A 74 -0.43 -17.71 -22.37
C SER A 74 -1.09 -19.06 -22.09
N CYS A 75 -1.34 -19.36 -20.82
CA CYS A 75 -2.07 -20.55 -20.37
C CYS A 75 -3.39 -20.24 -19.67
N HIS A 76 -3.53 -19.06 -19.04
CA HIS A 76 -4.67 -18.68 -18.18
C HIS A 76 -5.52 -17.51 -18.72
N GLU A 77 -5.41 -17.16 -20.00
CA GLU A 77 -6.23 -16.10 -20.59
C GLU A 77 -7.73 -16.39 -20.42
N GLY A 78 -8.46 -15.47 -19.77
CA GLY A 78 -9.90 -15.57 -19.54
C GLY A 78 -10.30 -16.44 -18.34
N GLU A 79 -9.34 -17.04 -17.62
CA GLU A 79 -9.62 -17.89 -16.47
C GLU A 79 -9.67 -17.12 -15.13
N GLU A 80 -9.38 -15.81 -15.12
CA GLU A 80 -9.17 -15.03 -13.90
C GLU A 80 -10.36 -15.11 -12.94
N ALA A 81 -11.59 -15.00 -13.48
CA ALA A 81 -12.80 -15.07 -12.67
C ALA A 81 -13.02 -16.46 -12.05
N GLU A 82 -12.72 -17.53 -12.80
CA GLU A 82 -12.87 -18.91 -12.34
C GLU A 82 -11.80 -19.27 -11.30
N LEU A 83 -10.54 -18.88 -11.55
CA LEU A 83 -9.43 -19.03 -10.61
C LEU A 83 -9.75 -18.31 -9.29
N GLY A 84 -10.19 -17.05 -9.37
CA GLY A 84 -10.62 -16.29 -8.21
C GLY A 84 -11.75 -16.94 -7.44
N ALA A 85 -12.80 -17.41 -8.14
CA ALA A 85 -13.95 -18.09 -7.54
C ALA A 85 -13.58 -19.43 -6.87
N THR A 86 -12.54 -20.09 -7.36
CA THR A 86 -11.99 -21.31 -6.77
C THR A 86 -11.18 -20.99 -5.52
N LEU A 87 -10.23 -20.04 -5.61
CA LEU A 87 -9.29 -19.71 -4.54
C LEU A 87 -10.00 -19.14 -3.31
N VAL A 88 -11.05 -18.33 -3.45
CA VAL A 88 -11.79 -17.78 -2.30
C VAL A 88 -12.55 -18.82 -1.48
N LYS A 89 -12.81 -20.01 -2.03
CA LYS A 89 -13.48 -21.11 -1.30
C LYS A 89 -12.56 -21.78 -0.28
N GLY A 90 -11.27 -21.48 -0.33
CA GLY A 90 -10.27 -22.11 0.53
C GLY A 90 -9.53 -23.26 -0.16
N GLY A 91 -8.66 -23.90 0.59
CA GLY A 91 -7.86 -25.05 0.15
C GLY A 91 -6.38 -24.82 0.37
N ARG A 92 -5.53 -25.51 -0.39
CA ARG A 92 -4.07 -25.44 -0.20
C ARG A 92 -3.53 -24.02 -0.31
N HIS A 93 -4.03 -23.24 -1.27
CA HIS A 93 -3.61 -21.85 -1.50
C HIS A 93 -4.44 -20.83 -0.73
N GLU A 94 -5.36 -21.26 0.12
CA GLU A 94 -6.15 -20.36 0.97
C GLU A 94 -6.60 -21.17 2.21
N PRO A 95 -5.69 -21.44 3.16
CA PRO A 95 -5.99 -22.30 4.30
C PRO A 95 -6.98 -21.66 5.28
N VAL A 96 -7.12 -20.33 5.26
CA VAL A 96 -7.99 -19.57 6.17
C VAL A 96 -8.89 -18.62 5.37
N PRO A 97 -9.85 -19.15 4.59
CA PRO A 97 -10.66 -18.35 3.66
C PRO A 97 -11.46 -17.26 4.37
N ILE A 98 -11.57 -16.12 3.70
CA ILE A 98 -12.35 -14.98 4.20
C ILE A 98 -13.82 -15.14 3.78
N ALA A 99 -14.70 -15.33 4.75
CA ALA A 99 -16.14 -15.45 4.52
C ALA A 99 -16.70 -14.26 3.70
N GLY A 100 -17.47 -14.58 2.65
CA GLY A 100 -18.09 -13.59 1.77
C GLY A 100 -17.10 -12.74 0.96
N LYS A 101 -15.86 -13.19 0.77
CA LYS A 101 -14.91 -12.55 -0.15
C LYS A 101 -15.27 -12.92 -1.59
N VAL A 102 -15.39 -11.93 -2.48
CA VAL A 102 -15.58 -12.22 -3.91
C VAL A 102 -14.27 -12.68 -4.56
N GLY A 103 -14.39 -13.60 -5.52
CA GLY A 103 -13.27 -14.15 -6.26
C GLY A 103 -12.69 -13.21 -7.30
N ALA A 104 -13.50 -12.34 -7.90
CA ALA A 104 -13.05 -11.41 -8.92
C ALA A 104 -13.86 -10.11 -8.92
N ILE A 105 -13.23 -9.05 -9.41
CA ILE A 105 -13.82 -7.73 -9.63
C ILE A 105 -13.45 -7.22 -11.02
N ALA A 106 -14.38 -6.51 -11.67
CA ALA A 106 -14.10 -5.75 -12.87
C ALA A 106 -13.54 -4.39 -12.49
N LEU A 107 -12.29 -4.13 -12.88
CA LEU A 107 -11.64 -2.83 -12.74
C LEU A 107 -11.70 -2.09 -14.08
N GLN A 108 -12.39 -0.96 -14.09
CA GLN A 108 -12.36 -0.03 -15.22
C GLN A 108 -11.11 0.84 -15.10
N VAL A 109 -10.35 0.93 -16.19
CA VAL A 109 -9.09 1.65 -16.30
C VAL A 109 -9.19 2.61 -17.48
N GLN A 110 -8.78 3.85 -17.26
CA GLN A 110 -8.57 4.86 -18.28
C GLN A 110 -7.22 5.50 -18.05
N ALA A 111 -6.51 5.80 -19.15
CA ALA A 111 -5.22 6.47 -19.12
C ALA A 111 -5.20 7.62 -20.12
N ALA A 112 -4.60 8.73 -19.73
CA ALA A 112 -4.31 9.87 -20.58
C ALA A 112 -2.97 10.47 -20.16
N HIS A 113 -2.34 11.25 -21.03
CA HIS A 113 -1.12 11.94 -20.68
C HIS A 113 -1.04 13.29 -21.40
N ASP A 114 -0.23 14.18 -20.84
CA ASP A 114 0.30 15.36 -21.53
C ASP A 114 1.83 15.26 -21.59
N ASP A 115 2.52 16.36 -21.90
CA ASP A 115 3.99 16.39 -22.00
C ASP A 115 4.70 16.22 -20.65
N ALA A 116 3.98 16.38 -19.53
CA ALA A 116 4.54 16.39 -18.17
C ALA A 116 3.96 15.32 -17.26
N ASN A 117 2.74 14.84 -17.51
CA ASN A 117 1.98 14.01 -16.57
C ASN A 117 1.33 12.81 -17.24
N LEU A 118 1.32 11.69 -16.52
CA LEU A 118 0.45 10.54 -16.77
C LEU A 118 -0.73 10.60 -15.81
N TYR A 119 -1.94 10.52 -16.35
CA TYR A 119 -3.18 10.47 -15.60
C TYR A 119 -3.80 9.08 -15.70
N LEU A 120 -4.01 8.45 -14.54
CA LEU A 120 -4.64 7.13 -14.44
C LEU A 120 -5.94 7.23 -13.65
N ARG A 121 -7.03 6.72 -14.22
CA ARG A 121 -8.33 6.63 -13.55
C ARG A 121 -8.76 5.18 -13.43
N PHE A 122 -9.16 4.84 -12.21
CA PHE A 122 -9.56 3.50 -11.81
C PHE A 122 -10.94 3.55 -11.18
N GLN A 123 -11.82 2.65 -11.60
CA GLN A 123 -13.17 2.54 -11.06
C GLN A 123 -13.56 1.08 -10.85
N TRP A 124 -14.08 0.77 -9.68
CA TRP A 124 -14.64 -0.54 -9.36
C TRP A 124 -15.83 -0.37 -8.42
N LYS A 125 -16.68 -1.40 -8.36
CA LYS A 125 -17.76 -1.45 -7.38
C LYS A 125 -17.22 -2.04 -6.07
N THR A 126 -17.30 -1.28 -4.98
CA THR A 126 -16.97 -1.81 -3.64
C THR A 126 -17.93 -2.94 -3.26
N GLN A 127 -17.42 -3.94 -2.52
CA GLN A 127 -18.26 -5.00 -1.93
C GLN A 127 -19.01 -4.52 -0.69
N MET A 128 -18.61 -3.38 -0.14
CA MET A 128 -19.21 -2.83 1.07
C MET A 128 -20.54 -2.15 0.72
N ALA A 129 -21.49 -2.14 1.65
CA ALA A 129 -22.73 -1.36 1.52
C ALA A 129 -22.51 0.16 1.72
N ARG A 130 -21.24 0.59 1.82
CA ARG A 130 -20.77 1.94 2.12
C ARG A 130 -19.44 2.17 1.42
N ALA A 131 -18.97 3.41 1.35
CA ALA A 131 -17.64 3.70 0.83
C ALA A 131 -16.55 2.99 1.68
N GLY A 132 -15.54 2.41 1.02
CA GLY A 132 -14.41 1.73 1.67
C GLY A 132 -13.39 2.68 2.28
N GLN A 133 -13.84 3.63 3.10
CA GLN A 133 -13.01 4.72 3.63
C GLN A 133 -12.71 4.59 5.12
N MET A 134 -12.98 3.45 5.76
CA MET A 134 -12.73 3.29 7.20
C MET A 134 -11.43 2.54 7.47
N HIS A 135 -10.87 2.75 8.65
CA HIS A 135 -9.80 1.92 9.19
C HIS A 135 -10.22 1.44 10.59
N ASP A 136 -9.33 0.82 11.35
CA ASP A 136 -9.54 0.65 12.79
C ASP A 136 -9.89 1.99 13.46
N TYR A 137 -10.54 1.95 14.62
CA TYR A 137 -10.91 3.12 15.42
C TYR A 137 -10.25 3.07 16.79
N MET A 138 -9.94 4.23 17.39
CA MET A 138 -9.65 4.29 18.82
C MET A 138 -10.96 4.57 19.57
N MET A 139 -11.39 3.65 20.42
CA MET A 139 -12.66 3.72 21.15
C MET A 139 -12.41 3.77 22.65
N TYR A 140 -13.13 4.65 23.34
CA TYR A 140 -13.21 4.63 24.81
C TYR A 140 -14.36 3.73 25.23
N ASP A 141 -14.08 2.67 25.99
CA ASP A 141 -15.09 1.71 26.44
C ASP A 141 -15.81 2.12 27.75
N GLY A 142 -15.46 3.28 28.30
CA GLY A 142 -15.92 3.75 29.61
C GLY A 142 -14.84 3.66 30.69
N GLU A 143 -13.77 2.89 30.44
CA GLU A 143 -12.64 2.74 31.36
C GLU A 143 -11.33 3.17 30.68
N LYS A 144 -11.08 2.70 29.45
CA LYS A 144 -9.84 2.90 28.71
C LYS A 144 -10.05 3.09 27.21
N TRP A 145 -9.02 3.62 26.56
CA TRP A 145 -8.93 3.68 25.12
C TRP A 145 -8.33 2.40 24.56
N ALA A 146 -8.95 1.84 23.52
CA ALA A 146 -8.46 0.67 22.81
C ALA A 146 -8.79 0.75 21.31
N PHE A 147 -7.97 0.10 20.49
CA PHE A 147 -8.30 -0.06 19.07
C PHE A 147 -9.46 -1.05 18.90
N ILE A 148 -10.40 -0.68 18.03
CA ILE A 148 -11.54 -1.49 17.62
C ILE A 148 -11.54 -1.68 16.10
N GLY A 149 -11.83 -2.90 15.67
CA GLY A 149 -11.94 -3.30 14.28
C GLY A 149 -10.63 -3.70 13.61
N GLY A 150 -10.69 -3.91 12.30
CA GLY A 150 -9.56 -4.33 11.47
C GLY A 150 -9.99 -5.03 10.18
N PRO A 151 -9.03 -5.53 9.38
CA PRO A 151 -9.35 -6.25 8.15
C PRO A 151 -9.99 -7.60 8.45
N ARG A 152 -10.85 -8.06 7.52
CA ARG A 152 -11.49 -9.39 7.58
C ARG A 152 -10.53 -10.58 7.64
N SER A 153 -9.23 -10.37 7.37
CA SER A 153 -8.18 -11.38 7.50
C SER A 153 -7.60 -11.51 8.91
N LYS A 154 -7.98 -10.66 9.87
CA LYS A 154 -7.55 -10.81 11.27
C LYS A 154 -8.45 -11.79 12.00
N GLU A 155 -7.86 -12.64 12.84
CA GLU A 155 -8.59 -13.64 13.61
C GLU A 155 -9.73 -13.03 14.43
N ALA A 156 -9.46 -11.95 15.17
CA ALA A 156 -10.47 -11.27 15.98
C ALA A 156 -11.67 -10.75 15.15
N VAL A 157 -11.47 -10.40 13.88
CA VAL A 157 -12.57 -9.98 12.99
C VAL A 157 -13.29 -11.20 12.42
N ARG A 158 -12.56 -12.23 12.02
CA ARG A 158 -13.16 -13.49 11.52
C ARG A 158 -14.00 -14.21 12.55
N SER A 159 -13.58 -14.20 13.82
CA SER A 159 -14.33 -14.82 14.92
C SER A 159 -15.54 -14.00 15.37
N GLY A 160 -15.71 -12.77 14.85
CA GLY A 160 -16.76 -11.85 15.27
C GLY A 160 -16.47 -11.07 16.54
N ALA A 161 -15.29 -11.23 17.16
CA ALA A 161 -14.88 -10.49 18.35
C ALA A 161 -14.63 -8.99 18.07
N GLN A 162 -14.35 -8.63 16.82
CA GLN A 162 -14.08 -7.25 16.37
C GLN A 162 -14.81 -6.98 15.04
N PRO A 163 -15.29 -5.75 14.80
CA PRO A 163 -15.99 -5.42 13.56
C PRO A 163 -15.04 -5.33 12.35
N PRO A 164 -15.51 -5.61 11.12
CA PRO A 164 -14.70 -5.48 9.90
C PRO A 164 -14.57 -4.02 9.46
N LEU A 165 -13.73 -3.26 10.14
CA LEU A 165 -13.41 -1.87 9.84
C LEU A 165 -12.08 -1.80 9.10
N TYR A 166 -12.18 -1.71 7.78
CA TYR A 166 -11.02 -1.58 6.91
C TYR A 166 -11.39 -0.91 5.58
N GLU A 167 -10.36 -0.40 4.91
CA GLU A 167 -10.51 0.43 3.74
C GLU A 167 -10.38 -0.38 2.45
N ASP A 168 -10.99 0.14 1.39
CA ASP A 168 -10.65 -0.26 0.03
C ASP A 168 -9.26 0.27 -0.33
N ARG A 169 -8.55 -0.50 -1.17
CA ARG A 169 -7.21 -0.17 -1.63
C ARG A 169 -7.07 -0.47 -3.10
N LEU A 170 -6.29 0.35 -3.76
CA LEU A 170 -5.78 0.12 -5.10
C LEU A 170 -4.25 0.17 -5.04
N SER A 171 -3.59 -0.69 -5.80
CA SER A 171 -2.14 -0.67 -5.93
C SER A 171 -1.76 -0.87 -7.38
N VAL A 172 -0.78 -0.11 -7.85
CA VAL A 172 -0.26 -0.17 -9.21
C VAL A 172 1.24 -0.43 -9.11
N MET A 173 1.74 -1.40 -9.87
CA MET A 173 3.17 -1.61 -10.04
C MET A 173 3.57 -1.24 -11.46
N ILE A 174 4.67 -0.50 -11.61
CA ILE A 174 5.19 -0.07 -12.90
C ILE A 174 6.67 -0.43 -12.97
N ASP A 175 7.07 -1.01 -14.10
CA ASP A 175 8.45 -1.30 -14.46
C ASP A 175 8.78 -0.53 -15.73
N ASP A 176 10.00 -0.01 -15.82
CA ASP A 176 10.49 0.69 -17.02
C ASP A 176 11.10 -0.29 -18.06
N GLY A 177 10.92 -1.59 -17.83
CA GLY A 177 11.39 -2.69 -18.68
C GLY A 177 12.73 -3.28 -18.24
N LYS A 178 13.29 -2.81 -17.11
CA LYS A 178 14.58 -3.29 -16.61
C LYS A 178 14.45 -4.49 -15.67
N VAL A 179 13.30 -4.69 -15.03
CA VAL A 179 13.12 -5.83 -14.12
C VAL A 179 12.85 -7.10 -14.93
N PRO A 180 13.76 -8.10 -14.88
CA PRO A 180 13.61 -9.30 -15.69
C PRO A 180 12.29 -10.02 -15.43
N MET A 181 11.64 -10.46 -16.51
CA MET A 181 10.35 -11.18 -16.53
C MET A 181 9.13 -10.39 -16.03
N PHE A 182 9.27 -9.13 -15.59
CA PHE A 182 8.13 -8.39 -15.03
C PHE A 182 7.00 -8.16 -16.05
N ALA A 183 7.35 -7.86 -17.30
CA ALA A 183 6.38 -7.74 -18.39
C ALA A 183 5.50 -8.99 -18.58
N ASN A 184 6.02 -10.18 -18.25
CA ASN A 184 5.33 -11.46 -18.46
C ASN A 184 4.66 -11.99 -17.18
N GLN A 185 5.27 -11.75 -16.01
CA GLN A 185 4.87 -12.37 -14.73
C GLN A 185 4.31 -11.37 -13.71
N GLY A 186 4.45 -10.07 -13.98
CA GLY A 186 3.89 -8.98 -13.17
C GLY A 186 4.20 -9.12 -11.68
N CYS A 187 3.19 -8.83 -10.86
CA CYS A 187 3.36 -8.75 -9.42
C CYS A 187 3.71 -10.08 -8.73
N TRP A 188 3.53 -11.24 -9.38
CA TRP A 188 3.89 -12.54 -8.80
C TRP A 188 5.39 -12.67 -8.55
N LEU A 189 6.24 -11.95 -9.31
CA LEU A 189 7.68 -11.85 -9.03
C LEU A 189 7.98 -11.35 -7.62
N THR A 190 7.03 -10.64 -7.00
CA THR A 190 7.21 -10.00 -5.69
C THR A 190 6.58 -10.77 -4.53
N CYS A 191 5.90 -11.88 -4.79
CA CYS A 191 5.22 -12.68 -3.77
C CYS A 191 6.02 -13.95 -3.51
N HIS A 192 6.46 -14.17 -2.27
CA HIS A 192 7.32 -15.29 -1.90
C HIS A 192 6.84 -15.95 -0.61
N THR A 193 7.17 -17.23 -0.47
CA THR A 193 7.11 -17.92 0.82
C THR A 193 7.93 -17.15 1.87
N GLY A 194 7.45 -17.10 3.11
CA GLY A 194 8.10 -16.38 4.20
C GLY A 194 7.70 -14.91 4.33
N MET A 195 6.91 -14.36 3.40
CA MET A 195 6.32 -13.04 3.58
C MET A 195 5.21 -13.03 4.63
N ARG A 196 4.94 -11.84 5.18
CA ARG A 196 3.77 -11.60 6.05
C ARG A 196 2.49 -12.11 5.38
N ASP A 197 1.70 -12.86 6.12
CA ASP A 197 0.44 -13.47 5.69
C ASP A 197 0.60 -14.54 4.57
N MET A 198 1.83 -15.02 4.33
CA MET A 198 2.16 -16.11 3.40
C MET A 198 2.67 -17.35 4.16
N PRO A 199 2.67 -18.55 3.54
CA PRO A 199 3.23 -19.75 4.17
C PRO A 199 4.69 -19.54 4.59
N GLY A 200 5.09 -20.15 5.70
CA GLY A 200 6.47 -20.12 6.16
C GLY A 200 6.95 -18.77 6.74
N GLU A 201 6.03 -17.89 7.14
CA GLU A 201 6.37 -16.60 7.78
C GLU A 201 7.33 -16.81 8.97
N PRO A 202 8.53 -16.18 8.97
CA PRO A 202 9.49 -16.28 10.05
C PRO A 202 9.00 -15.52 11.29
N SER A 203 9.51 -15.90 12.46
CA SER A 203 9.25 -15.16 13.69
C SER A 203 9.85 -13.74 13.62
N LYS A 204 9.30 -12.83 14.40
CA LYS A 204 9.82 -11.47 14.55
C LYS A 204 11.30 -11.46 14.91
N GLU A 205 11.70 -12.33 15.83
CA GLU A 205 13.08 -12.44 16.32
C GLU A 205 14.03 -12.90 15.20
N GLN A 206 13.59 -13.85 14.37
CA GLN A 206 14.35 -14.30 13.20
C GLN A 206 14.56 -13.16 12.21
N VAL A 207 13.50 -12.38 11.92
CA VAL A 207 13.61 -11.23 11.01
C VAL A 207 14.51 -10.14 11.60
N GLN A 208 14.35 -9.80 12.87
CA GLN A 208 15.15 -8.76 13.53
C GLN A 208 16.64 -9.12 13.61
N ALA A 209 16.97 -10.41 13.71
CA ALA A 209 18.35 -10.89 13.67
C ALA A 209 18.98 -10.76 12.26
N HIS A 210 18.17 -10.74 11.20
CA HIS A 210 18.65 -10.73 9.81
C HIS A 210 19.43 -9.43 9.48
N PRO A 211 20.65 -9.50 8.89
CA PRO A 211 21.49 -8.33 8.65
C PRO A 211 20.83 -7.22 7.80
N LEU A 212 20.19 -7.59 6.68
CA LEU A 212 19.53 -6.62 5.81
C LEU A 212 18.16 -6.19 6.38
N ILE A 213 17.18 -7.09 6.43
CA ILE A 213 15.80 -6.77 6.82
C ILE A 213 15.70 -6.25 8.26
N GLY A 214 16.27 -6.96 9.24
CA GLY A 214 16.16 -6.60 10.66
C GLY A 214 17.11 -5.48 11.08
N GLN A 215 18.38 -5.55 10.67
CA GLN A 215 19.39 -4.61 11.16
C GLN A 215 19.54 -3.37 10.27
N THR A 216 19.44 -3.49 8.95
CA THR A 216 19.57 -2.33 8.05
C THR A 216 18.23 -1.61 7.89
N HIS A 217 17.17 -2.33 7.50
CA HIS A 217 15.84 -1.73 7.28
C HIS A 217 15.04 -1.51 8.57
N LYS A 218 15.47 -2.10 9.69
CA LYS A 218 14.80 -2.01 11.00
C LYS A 218 13.36 -2.56 10.98
N GLU A 219 13.11 -3.55 10.13
CA GLU A 219 11.81 -4.18 9.99
C GLU A 219 11.69 -5.43 10.87
N SER A 220 10.44 -5.88 11.08
CA SER A 220 10.12 -7.02 11.94
C SER A 220 9.29 -8.09 11.25
N ASP A 221 9.10 -7.97 9.94
CA ASP A 221 8.37 -8.86 9.06
C ASP A 221 9.02 -8.85 7.67
N VAL A 222 8.72 -9.86 6.86
CA VAL A 222 9.14 -9.92 5.46
C VAL A 222 8.00 -9.41 4.57
N ARG A 223 8.28 -8.49 3.64
CA ARG A 223 7.31 -7.98 2.66
C ARG A 223 7.77 -8.30 1.25
N LYS A 224 7.09 -7.74 0.25
CA LYS A 224 7.40 -7.94 -1.17
C LYS A 224 8.87 -7.63 -1.48
N TYR A 225 9.50 -8.43 -2.33
CA TYR A 225 10.86 -8.23 -2.84
C TYR A 225 11.04 -8.91 -4.19
N LEU A 226 12.03 -8.48 -4.97
CA LEU A 226 12.37 -9.03 -6.28
C LEU A 226 13.35 -10.20 -6.16
N PRO A 227 13.25 -11.26 -6.99
CA PRO A 227 14.12 -12.42 -6.92
C PRO A 227 15.61 -12.07 -7.09
N ALA A 228 15.91 -11.07 -7.93
CA ALA A 228 17.28 -10.62 -8.21
C ALA A 228 18.04 -10.12 -6.96
N THR A 229 17.32 -9.78 -5.89
CA THR A 229 17.90 -9.32 -4.62
C THR A 229 18.27 -10.46 -3.67
N ARG A 230 18.06 -11.71 -4.09
CA ARG A 230 18.44 -12.92 -3.38
C ARG A 230 19.58 -13.63 -4.10
N THR A 231 20.29 -14.47 -3.36
CA THR A 231 21.49 -15.19 -3.83
C THR A 231 21.18 -16.61 -4.28
N ASP A 232 20.00 -17.13 -3.96
CA ASP A 232 19.54 -18.47 -4.31
C ASP A 232 18.41 -18.44 -5.35
N GLU A 233 18.28 -19.51 -6.13
CA GLU A 233 17.25 -19.62 -7.18
C GLU A 233 15.82 -19.62 -6.65
N ALA A 234 15.62 -20.11 -5.42
CA ALA A 234 14.32 -20.11 -4.75
C ALA A 234 13.91 -18.73 -4.22
N ALA A 235 14.81 -17.74 -4.29
CA ALA A 235 14.62 -16.41 -3.76
C ALA A 235 14.19 -16.42 -2.29
N SER A 236 14.88 -17.21 -1.47
CA SER A 236 14.60 -17.36 -0.04
C SER A 236 14.74 -16.03 0.69
N TRP A 237 13.84 -15.74 1.63
CA TRP A 237 13.78 -14.44 2.30
C TRP A 237 15.08 -14.08 3.04
N ASP A 238 15.80 -15.09 3.57
CA ASP A 238 17.01 -14.96 4.38
C ASP A 238 18.32 -15.04 3.58
N LYS A 239 18.23 -15.16 2.25
CA LYS A 239 19.39 -15.29 1.35
C LYS A 239 19.62 -14.00 0.57
N THR A 240 19.58 -12.86 1.26
CA THR A 240 19.72 -11.54 0.63
C THR A 240 21.13 -11.35 0.07
N ARG A 241 21.22 -10.62 -1.04
CA ARG A 241 22.46 -9.99 -1.48
C ARG A 241 22.98 -8.97 -0.45
N THR A 242 24.24 -8.55 -0.58
CA THR A 242 24.82 -7.53 0.32
C THR A 242 24.19 -6.16 0.07
N ALA A 243 24.32 -5.23 1.03
CA ALA A 243 23.78 -3.88 0.89
C ALA A 243 24.37 -3.15 -0.34
N GLU A 244 25.64 -3.37 -0.65
CA GLU A 244 26.33 -2.81 -1.81
C GLU A 244 25.76 -3.34 -3.13
N GLU A 245 25.50 -4.64 -3.21
CA GLU A 245 24.86 -5.24 -4.38
C GLU A 245 23.41 -4.74 -4.56
N ILE A 246 22.65 -4.57 -3.47
CA ILE A 246 21.31 -3.98 -3.51
C ILE A 246 21.37 -2.53 -4.02
N ALA A 247 22.32 -1.73 -3.53
CA ALA A 247 22.51 -0.36 -4.01
C ALA A 247 22.85 -0.33 -5.51
N ALA A 248 23.69 -1.26 -5.99
CA ALA A 248 24.01 -1.39 -7.41
C ALA A 248 22.78 -1.76 -8.25
N LEU A 249 21.94 -2.69 -7.78
CA LEU A 249 20.67 -3.04 -8.42
C LEU A 249 19.74 -1.83 -8.51
N LYS A 250 19.60 -1.06 -7.42
CA LYS A 250 18.78 0.16 -7.40
C LYS A 250 19.30 1.19 -8.41
N ALA A 251 20.61 1.46 -8.42
CA ALA A 251 21.24 2.41 -9.33
C ALA A 251 21.08 2.01 -10.81
N ALA A 252 21.04 0.70 -11.08
CA ALA A 252 20.77 0.15 -12.41
C ALA A 252 19.28 0.14 -12.79
N GLY A 253 18.37 0.57 -11.91
CA GLY A 253 16.92 0.58 -12.17
C GLY A 253 16.23 -0.78 -11.99
N ASN A 254 16.83 -1.74 -11.27
CA ASN A 254 16.24 -3.07 -11.04
C ASN A 254 15.22 -3.05 -9.90
N PHE A 255 14.26 -2.14 -9.92
CA PHE A 255 13.16 -2.05 -8.97
C PHE A 255 11.86 -1.81 -9.72
N VAL A 256 10.73 -2.14 -9.08
CA VAL A 256 9.41 -1.78 -9.62
C VAL A 256 8.79 -0.72 -8.74
N GLU A 257 8.23 0.30 -9.36
CA GLU A 257 7.40 1.28 -8.66
C GLU A 257 6.18 0.58 -8.06
N LEU A 258 5.69 1.09 -6.93
CA LEU A 258 4.52 0.62 -6.20
C LEU A 258 3.75 1.81 -5.63
N MET A 259 2.85 2.35 -6.45
CA MET A 259 1.89 3.36 -6.01
C MET A 259 0.71 2.70 -5.32
N GLN A 260 0.24 3.27 -4.21
CA GLN A 260 -0.96 2.77 -3.55
C GLN A 260 -1.91 3.87 -3.12
N TRP A 261 -3.18 3.67 -3.44
CA TRP A 261 -4.26 4.48 -2.91
C TRP A 261 -5.03 3.69 -1.86
N ARG A 262 -5.31 4.35 -0.74
CA ARG A 262 -5.99 3.80 0.42
C ARG A 262 -7.19 4.68 0.79
N GLY A 263 -8.38 4.09 0.86
CA GLY A 263 -9.62 4.84 1.02
C GLY A 263 -9.69 5.70 2.29
N HIS A 264 -9.08 5.27 3.40
CA HIS A 264 -9.04 6.03 4.65
C HIS A 264 -7.82 6.93 4.73
N ARG A 265 -6.63 6.43 4.36
CA ARG A 265 -5.38 7.15 4.58
C ARG A 265 -5.03 8.15 3.48
N SER A 266 -5.31 7.79 2.23
CA SER A 266 -4.86 8.52 1.05
C SER A 266 -5.94 9.51 0.58
N ASN A 267 -7.19 9.02 0.45
CA ASN A 267 -8.29 9.78 -0.15
C ASN A 267 -8.61 11.12 0.56
N PRO A 268 -8.72 11.19 1.90
CA PRO A 268 -9.16 12.42 2.58
C PRO A 268 -8.15 13.57 2.53
N VAL A 269 -6.89 13.26 2.22
CA VAL A 269 -5.78 14.23 2.16
C VAL A 269 -5.24 14.42 0.75
N GLY A 270 -5.85 13.80 -0.26
CA GLY A 270 -5.44 13.94 -1.67
C GLY A 270 -4.02 13.42 -1.95
N MET A 271 -3.60 12.36 -1.26
CA MET A 271 -2.26 11.76 -1.42
C MET A 271 -2.37 10.32 -1.96
N ALA A 272 -1.23 9.73 -2.31
CA ALA A 272 -1.04 8.30 -2.50
C ALA A 272 0.27 7.88 -1.81
N ASP A 273 0.43 6.60 -1.50
CA ASP A 273 1.71 6.06 -1.07
C ASP A 273 2.67 6.05 -2.26
N ASP A 274 3.88 6.56 -2.03
CA ASP A 274 5.00 6.64 -2.96
C ASP A 274 6.09 5.67 -2.51
N GLY A 275 6.20 4.54 -3.20
CA GLY A 275 7.14 3.50 -2.80
C GLY A 275 7.42 2.54 -3.93
N TYR A 276 8.35 1.62 -3.68
CA TYR A 276 8.86 0.70 -4.67
C TYR A 276 9.15 -0.67 -4.05
N VAL A 277 9.36 -1.67 -4.89
CA VAL A 277 9.81 -3.00 -4.49
C VAL A 277 11.18 -3.28 -5.09
N LEU A 278 12.15 -3.51 -4.21
CA LEU A 278 13.49 -3.98 -4.54
C LEU A 278 13.80 -5.21 -3.68
N ASP A 279 14.56 -5.05 -2.60
CA ASP A 279 14.94 -6.10 -1.66
C ASP A 279 13.95 -6.24 -0.51
N TYR A 280 13.08 -5.23 -0.40
CA TYR A 280 11.92 -5.11 0.46
C TYR A 280 10.88 -4.17 -0.20
N ARG A 281 9.68 -4.05 0.38
CA ARG A 281 8.71 -3.01 0.01
C ARG A 281 9.07 -1.73 0.74
N LEU A 282 9.64 -0.79 0.02
CA LEU A 282 10.23 0.43 0.54
C LEU A 282 9.41 1.65 0.12
N ALA A 283 9.66 2.79 0.76
CA ALA A 283 9.13 4.09 0.38
C ALA A 283 10.24 4.92 -0.24
N ASP A 284 9.89 5.80 -1.17
CA ASP A 284 10.82 6.79 -1.69
C ASP A 284 10.97 8.00 -0.77
N ALA A 285 11.73 9.00 -1.19
CA ALA A 285 12.03 10.19 -0.39
C ALA A 285 10.78 11.05 -0.07
N GLY A 286 9.64 10.76 -0.70
CA GLY A 286 8.36 11.40 -0.44
C GLY A 286 7.80 11.12 0.96
N LYS A 287 6.86 11.97 1.39
CA LYS A 287 6.12 11.74 2.64
C LYS A 287 4.84 11.00 2.34
N GLY A 288 4.74 9.75 2.77
CA GLY A 288 3.48 9.00 2.65
C GLY A 288 2.39 9.48 3.63
N PRO A 289 1.11 9.19 3.36
CA PRO A 289 -0.04 9.50 4.22
C PRO A 289 -0.13 8.63 5.49
N PHE A 290 0.97 8.03 5.95
CA PHE A 290 1.00 7.17 7.13
C PHE A 290 1.17 7.99 8.41
N THR A 291 0.05 8.42 8.99
CA THR A 291 0.03 9.06 10.31
C THR A 291 -0.67 8.18 11.35
N TRP A 292 -0.60 8.63 12.60
CA TRP A 292 -1.28 8.06 13.76
C TRP A 292 -1.76 9.19 14.69
N ASN A 293 -3.05 9.21 14.98
CA ASN A 293 -3.70 10.11 15.94
C ASN A 293 -3.68 9.51 17.36
N VAL A 294 -2.56 8.92 17.78
CA VAL A 294 -2.43 8.26 19.09
C VAL A 294 -1.12 8.67 19.76
N ASP A 295 -1.20 9.04 21.04
CA ASP A 295 -0.02 9.11 21.90
C ASP A 295 0.40 7.69 22.30
N ARG A 296 1.59 7.28 21.89
CA ARG A 296 2.08 5.90 22.10
C ARG A 296 2.42 5.57 23.55
N LYS A 297 2.54 6.57 24.43
CA LYS A 297 2.83 6.36 25.86
C LYS A 297 1.54 6.16 26.64
N THR A 298 0.55 7.00 26.39
CA THR A 298 -0.73 6.97 27.13
C THR A 298 -1.81 6.15 26.44
N MET A 299 -1.61 5.80 25.16
CA MET A 299 -2.59 5.13 24.30
C MET A 299 -3.90 5.90 24.14
N THR A 300 -3.85 7.23 24.23
CA THR A 300 -5.01 8.12 24.04
C THR A 300 -4.95 8.84 22.70
N PRO A 301 -6.11 9.25 22.13
CA PRO A 301 -6.12 10.09 20.94
C PRO A 301 -5.37 11.42 21.16
N LYS A 302 -4.63 11.90 20.16
CA LYS A 302 -3.97 13.22 20.23
C LYS A 302 -4.93 14.36 19.89
N PHE A 303 -5.83 14.10 18.97
CA PHE A 303 -6.82 15.04 18.47
C PHE A 303 -8.21 14.41 18.54
N MET A 304 -9.19 15.23 18.91
CA MET A 304 -10.62 14.91 18.92
C MET A 304 -11.36 15.87 17.99
N PHE A 305 -12.62 15.59 17.69
CA PHE A 305 -13.42 16.49 16.87
C PHE A 305 -13.62 17.86 17.54
N ASP A 306 -13.54 18.91 16.73
CA ASP A 306 -13.89 20.26 17.12
C ASP A 306 -15.42 20.41 17.09
N VAL A 307 -16.04 20.49 18.27
CA VAL A 307 -17.50 20.59 18.43
C VAL A 307 -18.06 21.79 17.70
N ALA A 308 -17.34 22.92 17.64
CA ALA A 308 -17.82 24.11 16.95
C ALA A 308 -17.92 23.91 15.43
N LYS A 309 -17.14 22.96 14.86
CA LYS A 309 -17.13 22.67 13.43
C LYS A 309 -18.06 21.53 13.05
N VAL A 310 -18.15 20.49 13.88
CA VAL A 310 -18.84 19.25 13.51
C VAL A 310 -19.95 18.81 14.47
N GLY A 311 -20.21 19.60 15.52
CA GLY A 311 -21.34 19.40 16.45
C GLY A 311 -21.20 18.25 17.45
N VAL A 312 -20.15 17.43 17.35
CA VAL A 312 -19.91 16.28 18.24
C VAL A 312 -18.45 16.22 18.70
N LYS A 313 -18.20 15.66 19.89
CA LYS A 313 -16.84 15.42 20.42
C LYS A 313 -16.25 14.09 19.95
N ALA A 314 -17.11 13.11 19.73
CA ALA A 314 -16.75 11.74 19.35
C ALA A 314 -17.94 11.10 18.59
N LEU A 315 -17.66 10.01 17.87
CA LEU A 315 -18.68 9.17 17.26
C LEU A 315 -19.10 8.05 18.23
N ALA A 316 -20.39 7.74 18.25
CA ALA A 316 -20.83 6.45 18.78
C ALA A 316 -20.43 5.33 17.80
N LEU A 317 -20.19 4.11 18.30
CA LEU A 317 -19.82 2.99 17.43
C LEU A 317 -20.87 2.73 16.33
N ALA A 318 -22.16 2.89 16.66
CA ALA A 318 -23.26 2.74 15.71
C ALA A 318 -23.26 3.80 14.58
N ASP A 319 -22.57 4.92 14.78
CA ASP A 319 -22.41 5.99 13.79
C ASP A 319 -21.20 5.78 12.86
N VAL A 320 -20.34 4.79 13.13
CA VAL A 320 -19.15 4.54 12.31
C VAL A 320 -19.54 4.12 10.89
N GLY A 321 -19.08 4.91 9.92
CA GLY A 321 -19.35 4.71 8.50
C GLY A 321 -20.71 5.23 8.02
N ASN A 322 -21.43 5.97 8.86
CA ASN A 322 -22.59 6.75 8.43
C ASN A 322 -22.11 8.00 7.67
N ALA A 323 -22.50 8.13 6.40
CA ALA A 323 -22.06 9.24 5.54
C ALA A 323 -22.56 10.63 5.99
N SER A 324 -23.60 10.69 6.84
CA SER A 324 -24.08 11.95 7.43
C SER A 324 -23.28 12.40 8.66
N LYS A 325 -22.35 11.56 9.15
CA LYS A 325 -21.57 11.81 10.36
C LYS A 325 -20.15 12.24 10.01
N PRO A 326 -19.46 12.97 10.91
CA PRO A 326 -18.07 13.34 10.69
C PRO A 326 -17.18 12.10 10.50
N HIS A 327 -16.18 12.23 9.65
CA HIS A 327 -15.21 11.16 9.41
C HIS A 327 -13.98 11.36 10.31
N ALA A 328 -13.70 10.40 11.19
CA ALA A 328 -12.47 10.43 11.99
C ALA A 328 -11.32 9.88 11.18
N LEU A 329 -10.16 10.52 11.22
CA LEU A 329 -8.91 10.00 10.63
C LEU A 329 -7.98 9.54 11.76
N ILE A 330 -7.26 8.44 11.51
CA ILE A 330 -6.22 7.91 12.41
C ILE A 330 -4.85 8.13 11.81
#